data_AF-A0A1H7RIX3-F1
#
_entry.id   AF-A0A1H7RIX3-F1
#
_cell.length_a   1.000
_cell.length_b   1.000
_cell.length_c   1.000
_cell.angle_alpha   90.00
_cell.angle_beta   90.00
_cell.angle_gamma   90.00
#
_symmetry.space_group_name_H-M   'P 1'
#
loop_
_entity.id
_entity.type
_entity.pdbx_description
1 polymer ?
#
loop_
_entity_poly.entity_id
_entity_poly.type
_entity_poly.pdbx_seq_one_letter_code
_entity_poly.pdbx_strand_id
1 'polypeptide(L)'
;MVSPPARRAQVDFARERGLSLRRACGLIGMSRATPSYKPRLPAKDAPVVEAMRELSAQYPRYGYRRIRIFLRRRGFELSWSRTHRLRRQAGLLVPRKRSRRRIASKRPRVHSPFKANMVWA
;
A
#
# COMPACT_ATOMS: atom_id res chain seq x y z
N MET A 1 21.85 -6.15 -14.72
CA MET A 1 22.10 -4.80 -14.14
C MET A 1 21.54 -4.73 -12.72
N VAL A 2 22.32 -4.29 -11.73
CA VAL A 2 21.87 -4.14 -10.33
C VAL A 2 21.20 -2.78 -10.14
N SER A 3 20.05 -2.74 -9.45
CA SER A 3 19.29 -1.50 -9.22
C SER A 3 20.04 -0.52 -8.28
N PRO A 4 19.82 0.80 -8.40
CA PRO A 4 20.47 1.78 -7.52
C PRO A 4 20.27 1.54 -5.99
N PRO A 5 19.09 1.10 -5.51
CA PRO A 5 18.91 0.71 -4.11
C PRO A 5 19.78 -0.48 -3.70
N ALA A 6 19.89 -1.49 -4.56
CA ALA A 6 20.71 -2.67 -4.28
C ALA A 6 22.20 -2.32 -4.24
N ARG A 7 22.67 -1.44 -5.12
CA ARG A 7 24.06 -0.93 -5.05
C ARG A 7 24.31 -0.11 -3.76
N ARG A 8 23.31 0.64 -3.26
CA ARG A 8 23.44 1.37 -1.98
C ARG A 8 23.60 0.39 -0.82
N ALA A 9 22.77 -0.64 -0.77
CA ALA A 9 22.86 -1.70 0.24
C ALA A 9 24.23 -2.41 0.22
N GLN A 10 24.81 -2.62 -0.96
CA GLN A 10 26.17 -3.17 -1.09
C GLN A 10 27.24 -2.22 -0.52
N VAL A 11 27.11 -0.89 -0.71
CA VAL A 11 28.04 0.10 -0.15
C VAL A 11 27.94 0.09 1.37
N ASP A 12 26.74 0.03 1.92
CA ASP A 12 26.51 -0.04 3.37
C ASP A 12 27.09 -1.34 3.95
N PHE A 13 26.85 -2.48 3.30
CA PHE A 13 27.43 -3.78 3.68
C PHE A 13 28.97 -3.77 3.68
N ALA A 14 29.58 -3.19 2.65
CA ALA A 14 31.04 -3.04 2.58
C ALA A 14 31.57 -2.15 3.73
N ARG A 15 30.81 -1.11 4.12
CA ARG A 15 31.15 -0.21 5.22
C ARG A 15 31.08 -0.90 6.58
N GLU A 16 30.06 -1.74 6.79
CA GLU A 16 29.92 -2.57 8.00
C GLU A 16 31.09 -3.56 8.17
N ARG A 17 31.71 -3.97 7.06
CA ARG A 17 32.91 -4.83 7.02
C ARG A 17 34.23 -4.06 7.21
N GLY A 18 34.19 -2.77 7.54
CA GLY A 18 35.38 -1.95 7.84
C GLY A 18 35.98 -1.19 6.65
N LEU A 19 35.34 -1.21 5.47
CA LEU A 19 35.80 -0.38 4.35
C LEU A 19 35.38 1.08 4.53
N SER A 20 36.28 2.01 4.19
CA SER A 20 35.91 3.42 4.12
C SER A 20 34.91 3.66 2.98
N LEU A 21 34.06 4.68 3.13
CA LEU A 21 33.05 5.04 2.12
C LEU A 21 33.67 5.22 0.71
N ARG A 22 34.89 5.78 0.65
CA ARG A 22 35.63 5.96 -0.60
C ARG A 22 35.98 4.62 -1.25
N ARG A 23 36.49 3.65 -0.49
CA ARG A 23 36.86 2.32 -1.00
C ARG A 23 35.60 1.53 -1.40
N ALA A 24 34.57 1.55 -0.57
CA ALA A 24 33.30 0.87 -0.85
C ALA A 24 32.64 1.39 -2.14
N CYS A 25 32.52 2.72 -2.29
CA CYS A 25 31.98 3.33 -3.51
C CYS A 25 32.82 3.04 -4.76
N GLY A 26 34.15 3.02 -4.62
CA GLY A 26 35.07 2.67 -5.70
C GLY A 26 34.89 1.24 -6.20
N LEU A 27 34.80 0.28 -5.28
CA LEU A 27 34.59 -1.14 -5.61
C LEU A 27 33.25 -1.40 -6.29
N ILE A 28 32.19 -0.69 -5.89
CA ILE A 28 30.83 -0.91 -6.39
C ILE A 28 30.52 -0.02 -7.63
N GLY A 29 31.38 0.96 -7.93
CA GLY A 29 31.17 1.88 -9.06
C GLY A 29 30.00 2.84 -8.81
N MET A 30 29.93 3.44 -7.62
CA MET A 30 28.91 4.43 -7.24
C MET A 30 29.53 5.78 -6.87
N SER A 31 28.85 6.88 -7.21
CA SER A 31 29.25 8.21 -6.73
C SER A 31 29.10 8.32 -5.21
N ARG A 32 30.06 8.98 -4.55
CA ARG A 32 30.05 9.26 -3.10
C ARG A 32 28.85 10.11 -2.65
N ALA A 33 28.27 10.90 -3.54
CA ALA A 33 27.08 11.72 -3.24
C ALA A 33 25.84 10.84 -3.01
N THR A 34 25.77 9.69 -3.66
CA THR A 34 24.60 8.81 -3.63
C THR A 34 24.31 8.22 -2.25
N PRO A 35 25.27 7.65 -1.50
CA PRO A 35 25.03 7.20 -0.12
C PRO A 35 24.94 8.36 0.89
N SER A 36 25.54 9.51 0.60
CA SER A 36 25.42 10.70 1.46
C SER A 36 24.02 11.33 1.42
N TYR A 37 23.31 11.19 0.29
CA TYR A 37 21.97 11.70 0.13
C TYR A 37 20.96 10.99 1.06
N LYS A 38 20.55 11.70 2.11
CA LYS A 38 19.42 11.30 2.96
C LYS A 38 18.14 11.96 2.43
N PRO A 39 17.13 11.17 2.01
CA PRO A 39 15.85 11.75 1.61
C PRO A 39 15.23 12.49 2.81
N ARG A 40 14.90 13.77 2.64
CA ARG A 40 14.29 14.60 3.70
C ARG A 40 12.77 14.43 3.83
N LEU A 41 12.12 13.93 2.78
CA LEU A 41 10.67 13.74 2.73
C LEU A 41 10.12 12.72 3.76
N PRO A 42 10.77 11.56 4.01
CA PRO A 42 10.28 10.57 4.97
C PRO A 42 10.09 11.13 6.39
N ALA A 43 10.97 12.02 6.85
CA ALA A 43 10.84 12.66 8.16
C ALA A 43 9.61 13.55 8.25
N LYS A 44 9.26 14.27 7.17
CA LYS A 44 8.03 15.08 7.09
C LYS A 44 6.77 14.22 6.96
N ASP A 45 6.90 13.02 6.40
CA ASP A 45 5.77 12.10 6.19
C ASP A 45 5.43 11.29 7.46
N ALA A 46 6.35 11.16 8.43
CA ALA A 46 6.13 10.42 9.67
C ALA A 46 4.86 10.82 10.46
N PRO A 47 4.62 12.11 10.81
CA PRO A 47 3.41 12.49 11.54
C PRO A 47 2.11 12.25 10.75
N VAL A 48 2.17 12.37 9.42
CA VAL A 48 1.05 12.06 8.54
C VAL A 48 0.74 10.57 8.56
N VAL A 49 1.76 9.72 8.55
CA VAL A 49 1.59 8.26 8.58
C VAL A 49 0.99 7.80 9.90
N GLU A 50 1.41 8.37 11.03
CA GLU A 50 0.83 8.05 12.34
C GLU A 50 -0.65 8.46 12.42
N ALA A 51 -0.99 9.70 12.05
CA ALA A 51 -2.39 10.12 11.99
C ALA A 51 -3.22 9.25 11.02
N MET A 52 -2.62 8.77 9.94
CA MET A 52 -3.28 7.86 8.99
C MET A 52 -3.52 6.48 9.60
N ARG A 53 -2.61 5.96 10.44
CA ARG A 53 -2.77 4.70 11.17
C ARG A 53 -3.92 4.78 12.16
N GLU A 54 -3.95 5.83 12.97
CA GLU A 54 -5.05 6.09 13.91
C GLU A 54 -6.41 6.13 13.22
N LEU A 55 -6.53 6.92 12.15
CA LEU A 55 -7.79 7.03 11.40
C LEU A 55 -8.17 5.72 10.71
N SER A 56 -7.19 4.92 10.29
CA SER A 56 -7.45 3.62 9.67
C SER A 56 -7.87 2.58 10.71
N ALA A 57 -7.37 2.66 11.94
CA ALA A 57 -7.82 1.84 13.06
C ALA A 57 -9.25 2.22 13.49
N GLN A 58 -9.56 3.52 13.55
CA GLN A 58 -10.90 4.00 13.86
C GLN A 58 -11.92 3.68 12.76
N TYR A 59 -11.49 3.73 11.49
CA TYR A 59 -12.35 3.47 10.33
C TYR A 59 -11.76 2.43 9.36
N PRO A 60 -11.81 1.12 9.69
CA PRO A 60 -11.13 0.08 8.91
C PRO A 60 -11.60 -0.06 7.45
N ARG A 61 -12.85 0.33 7.16
CA ARG A 61 -13.43 0.24 5.81
C ARG A 61 -13.14 1.47 4.94
N TYR A 62 -12.58 2.54 5.50
CA TYR A 62 -12.37 3.77 4.75
C TYR A 62 -11.10 3.67 3.91
N GLY A 63 -11.26 3.85 2.60
CA GLY A 63 -10.14 3.99 1.67
C GLY A 63 -9.44 5.35 1.77
N TYR A 64 -8.35 5.50 1.03
CA TYR A 64 -7.50 6.71 1.09
C TYR A 64 -8.25 8.01 0.77
N ARG A 65 -9.30 7.97 -0.07
CA ARG A 65 -10.11 9.16 -0.40
C ARG A 65 -10.81 9.73 0.84
N ARG A 66 -11.45 8.88 1.66
CA ARG A 66 -12.10 9.30 2.90
C ARG A 66 -11.08 9.69 3.96
N ILE A 67 -10.04 8.88 4.16
CA ILE A 67 -8.98 9.21 5.13
C ILE A 67 -8.28 10.54 4.82
N ARG A 68 -8.09 10.90 3.53
CA ARG A 68 -7.56 12.22 3.15
C ARG A 68 -8.41 13.37 3.69
N ILE A 69 -9.73 13.24 3.68
CA ILE A 69 -10.64 14.28 4.19
C ILE A 69 -10.43 14.47 5.69
N PHE A 70 -10.33 13.37 6.45
CA PHE A 70 -10.04 13.43 7.89
C PHE A 70 -8.66 13.98 8.19
N LEU A 71 -7.65 13.61 7.39
CA LEU A 71 -6.30 14.17 7.50
C LEU A 71 -6.31 15.70 7.26
N ARG A 72 -7.06 16.17 6.25
CA ARG A 72 -7.23 17.61 6.01
C ARG A 72 -7.91 18.33 7.19
N ARG A 73 -8.91 17.71 7.81
CA ARG A 73 -9.56 18.26 9.02
C ARG A 73 -8.62 18.37 10.21
N ARG A 74 -7.56 17.53 10.25
CA ARG A 74 -6.48 17.60 11.24
C ARG A 74 -5.34 18.55 10.81
N GLY A 75 -5.52 19.34 9.76
CA GLY A 75 -4.52 20.30 9.27
C GLY A 75 -3.49 19.75 8.30
N PHE A 76 -3.59 18.48 7.88
CA PHE A 76 -2.65 17.90 6.92
C PHE A 76 -3.10 18.15 5.46
N GLU A 77 -2.41 19.07 4.79
CA GLU A 77 -2.62 19.31 3.36
C GLU A 77 -1.87 18.30 2.50
N LEU A 78 -2.61 17.31 2.00
CA LEU A 78 -2.06 16.24 1.15
C LEU A 78 -2.79 16.17 -0.19
N SER A 79 -2.00 15.96 -1.25
CA SER A 79 -2.53 15.58 -2.55
C SER A 79 -3.07 14.15 -2.53
N TRP A 80 -3.94 13.83 -3.48
CA TRP A 80 -4.53 12.48 -3.57
C TRP A 80 -3.44 11.40 -3.78
N SER A 81 -2.45 11.70 -4.61
CA SER A 81 -1.37 10.79 -5.01
C SER A 81 -0.41 10.56 -3.85
N ARG A 82 -0.06 11.62 -3.11
CA ARG A 82 0.76 11.51 -1.89
C ARG A 82 0.06 10.68 -0.83
N THR A 83 -1.23 10.92 -0.60
CA THR A 83 -2.02 10.13 0.37
C THR A 83 -2.06 8.66 -0.03
N HIS A 84 -2.32 8.36 -1.30
CA HIS A 84 -2.37 6.99 -1.80
C HIS A 84 -1.02 6.28 -1.66
N ARG A 85 0.09 6.94 -2.05
CA ARG A 85 1.45 6.43 -1.93
C ARG A 85 1.81 6.10 -0.48
N LEU A 86 1.62 7.05 0.44
CA LEU A 86 1.92 6.87 1.87
C LEU A 86 1.09 5.75 2.47
N ARG A 87 -0.20 5.67 2.14
CA ARG A 87 -1.07 4.60 2.64
C ARG A 87 -0.62 3.22 2.18
N ARG A 88 -0.19 3.10 0.91
CA ARG A 88 0.32 1.85 0.33
C ARG A 88 1.65 1.44 0.99
N GLN A 89 2.56 2.40 1.19
CA GLN A 89 3.84 2.16 1.89
C GLN A 89 3.63 1.76 3.35
N ALA A 90 2.61 2.32 4.02
CA ALA A 90 2.26 1.99 5.39
C ALA A 90 1.49 0.65 5.55
N GLY A 91 1.18 -0.05 4.44
CA GLY A 91 0.45 -1.33 4.49
C GLY A 91 -1.03 -1.22 4.85
N LEU A 92 -1.61 -0.02 4.86
CA LEU A 92 -2.97 0.25 5.34
C LEU A 92 -4.06 -0.03 4.28
N LEU A 93 -3.85 -1.02 3.41
CA LEU A 93 -4.81 -1.37 2.38
C LEU A 93 -6.07 -1.96 3.03
N VAL A 94 -7.24 -1.51 2.57
CA VAL A 94 -8.51 -2.02 3.09
C VAL A 94 -8.63 -3.49 2.70
N PRO A 95 -8.83 -4.41 3.67
CA PRO A 95 -9.03 -5.82 3.36
C PRO A 95 -10.19 -6.00 2.38
N ARG A 96 -10.01 -6.89 1.39
CA ARG A 96 -11.08 -7.19 0.45
C ARG A 96 -12.26 -7.77 1.23
N LYS A 97 -13.46 -7.25 0.96
CA LYS A 97 -14.71 -7.81 1.50
C LYS A 97 -14.76 -9.29 1.09
N ARG A 98 -14.81 -10.19 2.07
CA ARG A 98 -15.00 -11.62 1.79
C ARG A 98 -16.30 -11.79 1.01
N SER A 99 -16.27 -12.53 -0.09
CA SER A 99 -17.49 -12.88 -0.81
C SER A 99 -18.38 -13.66 0.16
N ARG A 100 -19.63 -13.22 0.30
CA ARG A 100 -20.60 -13.98 1.08
C ARG A 100 -20.87 -15.25 0.26
N ARG A 101 -20.64 -16.43 0.85
CA ARG A 101 -21.04 -17.70 0.24
C ARG A 101 -22.54 -17.60 0.02
N ARG A 102 -22.96 -17.38 -1.23
CA ARG A 102 -24.37 -17.47 -1.58
C ARG A 102 -24.72 -18.93 -1.37
N ILE A 103 -25.52 -19.23 -0.35
CA ILE A 103 -26.23 -20.51 -0.32
C ILE A 103 -27.05 -20.47 -1.60
N ALA A 104 -26.66 -21.28 -2.57
CA ALA A 104 -27.51 -21.53 -3.71
C ALA A 104 -28.69 -22.32 -3.14
N SER A 105 -29.69 -21.62 -2.60
CA SER A 105 -31.03 -22.15 -2.69
C SER A 105 -31.30 -22.18 -4.19
N LYS A 106 -31.00 -23.33 -4.81
CA LYS A 106 -31.64 -23.68 -6.06
C LYS A 106 -33.12 -23.71 -5.71
N ARG A 107 -33.81 -22.57 -5.82
CA ARG A 107 -35.25 -22.63 -6.04
C ARG A 107 -35.37 -23.49 -7.29
N PRO A 108 -36.04 -24.66 -7.24
CA PRO A 108 -36.30 -25.39 -8.46
C PRO A 108 -36.95 -24.40 -9.44
N ARG A 109 -36.43 -24.37 -10.66
CA ARG A 109 -37.09 -23.56 -11.69
C ARG A 109 -38.45 -24.20 -11.89
N VAL A 110 -39.51 -23.41 -11.70
CA VAL A 110 -40.87 -23.83 -12.01
C VAL A 110 -40.86 -24.30 -13.47
N HIS A 111 -41.22 -25.55 -13.72
CA HIS A 111 -41.17 -26.11 -15.07
C HIS A 111 -42.25 -25.44 -15.92
N SER A 112 -41.88 -24.94 -17.10
CA SER A 112 -42.87 -24.40 -18.05
C SER A 112 -43.74 -25.55 -18.57
N PRO A 113 -45.07 -25.43 -18.57
CA PRO A 113 -45.96 -26.41 -19.19
C PRO A 113 -45.61 -26.64 -20.65
N PHE A 114 -45.46 -27.90 -21.06
CA PHE A 114 -45.17 -28.29 -22.46
C PHE A 114 -46.42 -28.74 -23.24
N LYS A 115 -47.58 -28.87 -22.58
CA LYS A 115 -48.86 -29.27 -23.20
C LYS A 115 -50.05 -28.67 -22.47
N ALA A 116 -51.20 -28.68 -23.14
CA ALA A 116 -52.49 -28.30 -22.55
C ALA A 116 -52.79 -29.15 -21.30
N ASN A 117 -53.42 -28.53 -20.29
CA ASN A 117 -53.81 -29.13 -19.00
C ASN A 117 -52.66 -29.48 -18.02
N MET A 118 -51.51 -28.83 -18.13
CA MET A 118 -50.43 -28.96 -17.13
C MET A 118 -50.32 -27.68 -16.28
N VAL A 119 -50.27 -27.83 -14.95
CA VAL A 119 -50.22 -26.72 -13.98
C VAL A 119 -48.76 -26.41 -13.62
N TRP A 120 -48.47 -25.15 -13.36
CA TRP A 120 -47.14 -24.66 -12.93
C TRP A 120 -46.83 -25.22 -11.54
N ALA A 121 -45.63 -25.82 -11.34
CA ALA A 121 -45.11 -26.27 -10.04
C ALA A 121 -43.68 -25.79 -9.84
#